data_AF-A0A2Z2HY11-F1
#
_entry.id   AF-A0A2Z2HY11-F1
#
_cell.length_a   1.000
_cell.length_b   1.000
_cell.length_c   1.000
_cell.angle_alpha   90.00
_cell.angle_beta   90.00
_cell.angle_gamma   90.00
#
_symmetry.space_group_name_H-M   'P 1'
#
loop_
_entity.id
_entity.type
_entity.pdbx_description
1 polymer ?
#
loop_
_entity_poly.entity_id
_entity_poly.type
_entity_poly.pdbx_seq_one_letter_code
_entity_poly.pdbx_strand_id
1 'polypeptide(L)'
;MLAFGAAALAIGFALATLVEPLPFAVQVVPLAVSVVFLGLPHGAVDHLVLPRARGERATRRSIARLCVAYIALAAVYALLWLLAPVVAFVGFIALTIFHWGQGDVYALVDLLGADHLETRAQRALALCVRGGIPMLVPLAAFPEQYAFVASAVVGLFDPAAAAALEPAFTPTARRWIIVGVGALVVGSLGWGLLRAGPSRSWLLDAGETVGLVAFFAVVPPVLAVGLYFACWHSIRHVLRTLLVDDVAAAALERHDGLPAATRRFARDAAPMTAGALVVLGGLALTVPQTPATPTDLLGVYLVCLAVLTLPHAAVVSLLDREQGLWARRSDYP
;
A
#
# COMPACT_ATOMS: atom_id res chain seq x y z
N MET A 1 11.33 -9.96 -6.20
CA MET A 1 10.68 -8.65 -5.95
C MET A 1 11.25 -7.52 -6.81
N LEU A 2 12.57 -7.28 -6.82
CA LEU A 2 13.18 -6.16 -7.58
C LEU A 2 12.86 -6.19 -9.08
N ALA A 3 12.93 -7.37 -9.71
CA ALA A 3 12.57 -7.53 -11.12
C ALA A 3 11.11 -7.18 -11.42
N PHE A 4 10.17 -7.55 -10.55
CA PHE A 4 8.75 -7.18 -10.69
C PHE A 4 8.54 -5.68 -10.56
N GLY A 5 9.21 -5.05 -9.59
CA GLY A 5 9.17 -3.60 -9.43
C GLY A 5 9.73 -2.88 -10.65
N ALA A 6 10.92 -3.25 -11.11
CA ALA A 6 11.54 -2.66 -12.30
C ALA A 6 10.69 -2.84 -13.56
N ALA A 7 10.10 -4.03 -13.77
CA ALA A 7 9.19 -4.28 -14.88
C ALA A 7 7.93 -3.40 -14.80
N ALA A 8 7.33 -3.25 -13.62
CA ALA A 8 6.17 -2.37 -13.42
C ALA A 8 6.50 -0.90 -13.73
N LEU A 9 7.65 -0.41 -13.28
CA LEU A 9 8.12 0.94 -13.60
C LEU A 9 8.32 1.11 -15.11
N ALA A 10 9.02 0.17 -15.76
CA ALA A 10 9.27 0.21 -17.19
C ALA A 10 7.96 0.19 -18.02
N ILE A 11 7.00 -0.66 -17.65
CA ILE A 11 5.68 -0.72 -18.29
C ILE A 11 4.94 0.61 -18.13
N GLY A 12 4.89 1.18 -16.93
CA GLY A 12 4.19 2.45 -16.72
C GLY A 12 4.84 3.62 -17.46
N PHE A 13 6.18 3.71 -17.47
CA PHE A 13 6.88 4.72 -18.27
C PHE A 13 6.64 4.54 -19.78
N ALA A 14 6.69 3.31 -20.28
CA ALA A 14 6.42 3.03 -21.69
C ALA A 14 4.99 3.42 -22.07
N LEU A 15 3.99 3.05 -21.26
CA LEU A 15 2.60 3.43 -21.51
C LEU A 15 2.39 4.96 -21.44
N ALA A 16 3.02 5.64 -20.49
CA ALA A 16 2.89 7.08 -20.33
C ALA A 16 3.53 7.87 -21.47
N THR A 17 4.60 7.36 -22.09
CA THR A 17 5.37 8.07 -23.13
C THR A 17 5.01 7.67 -24.56
N LEU A 18 4.53 6.44 -24.77
CA LEU A 18 4.22 5.92 -26.11
C LEU A 18 2.74 6.08 -26.49
N VAL A 19 1.86 6.39 -25.54
CA VAL A 19 0.42 6.49 -25.75
C VAL A 19 -0.11 7.80 -25.15
N GLU A 20 -0.28 8.83 -26.00
CA GLU A 20 -0.78 10.13 -25.57
C GLU A 20 -2.05 10.56 -26.36
N PRO A 21 -3.20 10.81 -25.70
CA PRO A 21 -3.48 10.61 -24.28
C PRO A 21 -3.79 9.14 -23.94
N LEU A 22 -3.29 8.63 -22.80
CA LEU A 22 -3.59 7.28 -22.34
C LEU A 22 -5.05 7.19 -21.83
N PRO A 23 -5.92 6.35 -22.44
CA PRO A 23 -7.34 6.27 -22.05
C PRO A 23 -7.52 5.84 -20.59
N PHE A 24 -8.44 6.47 -19.87
CA PHE A 24 -8.73 6.15 -18.47
C PHE A 24 -9.06 4.67 -18.25
N ALA A 25 -9.78 4.05 -19.19
CA ALA A 25 -10.09 2.63 -19.16
C ALA A 25 -8.84 1.73 -19.09
N VAL A 26 -7.73 2.14 -19.72
CA VAL A 26 -6.45 1.41 -19.64
C VAL A 26 -5.77 1.64 -18.29
N GLN A 27 -5.85 2.87 -17.76
CA GLN A 27 -5.25 3.22 -16.48
C GLN A 27 -5.84 2.41 -15.30
N VAL A 28 -7.14 2.10 -15.34
CA VAL A 28 -7.81 1.33 -14.28
C VAL A 28 -7.52 -0.17 -14.34
N VAL A 29 -7.01 -0.71 -15.45
CA VAL A 29 -6.82 -2.16 -15.64
C VAL A 29 -5.96 -2.78 -14.53
N PRO A 30 -4.77 -2.26 -14.18
CA PRO A 30 -3.95 -2.90 -13.14
C PRO A 30 -4.66 -2.96 -11.80
N LEU A 31 -5.40 -1.90 -11.46
CA LEU A 31 -6.14 -1.83 -10.21
C LEU A 31 -7.34 -2.79 -10.21
N ALA A 32 -8.09 -2.88 -11.31
CA ALA A 32 -9.19 -3.83 -11.49
C ALA A 32 -8.71 -5.29 -11.44
N VAL A 33 -7.60 -5.61 -12.10
CA VAL A 33 -6.97 -6.95 -12.05
C VAL A 33 -6.50 -7.24 -10.62
N SER A 34 -5.96 -6.24 -9.92
CA SER A 34 -5.49 -6.44 -8.55
C SER A 34 -6.60 -6.92 -7.60
N VAL A 35 -7.87 -6.54 -7.82
CA VAL A 35 -9.02 -6.96 -6.99
C VAL A 35 -8.98 -8.47 -6.71
N VAL A 36 -8.69 -9.29 -7.72
CA VAL A 36 -8.80 -10.76 -7.60
C VAL A 36 -7.45 -11.44 -7.37
N PHE A 37 -6.35 -10.90 -7.89
CA PHE A 37 -5.08 -11.64 -7.92
C PHE A 37 -4.09 -11.26 -6.82
N LEU A 38 -3.92 -9.97 -6.53
CA LEU A 38 -2.86 -9.49 -5.63
C LEU A 38 -3.35 -8.41 -4.66
N GLY A 39 -4.21 -7.51 -5.13
CA GLY A 39 -4.77 -6.38 -4.41
C GLY A 39 -5.65 -6.76 -3.21
N LEU A 40 -6.76 -7.50 -3.34
CA LEU A 40 -7.44 -8.02 -2.14
C LEU A 40 -6.69 -9.20 -1.49
N PRO A 41 -6.12 -10.15 -2.25
CA PRO A 41 -5.48 -11.32 -1.66
C PRO A 41 -4.26 -11.05 -0.80
N HIS A 42 -3.46 -10.00 -1.02
CA HIS A 42 -2.19 -9.83 -0.29
C HIS A 42 -2.37 -9.76 1.23
N GLY A 43 -3.41 -9.07 1.72
CA GLY A 43 -3.76 -9.00 3.15
C GLY A 43 -4.72 -10.10 3.62
N ALA A 44 -5.18 -10.97 2.72
CA ALA A 44 -6.22 -11.96 3.03
C ALA A 44 -5.72 -13.14 3.89
N VAL A 45 -4.43 -13.18 4.22
CA VAL A 45 -3.83 -14.17 5.11
C VAL A 45 -3.68 -13.69 6.56
N ASP A 46 -4.14 -12.48 6.90
CA ASP A 46 -3.99 -11.86 8.23
C ASP A 46 -4.39 -12.77 9.41
N HIS A 47 -5.41 -13.60 9.22
CA HIS A 47 -5.89 -14.58 10.19
C HIS A 47 -4.90 -15.69 10.57
N LEU A 48 -3.81 -15.82 9.81
CA LEU A 48 -2.76 -16.81 10.02
C LEU A 48 -1.40 -16.17 10.35
N VAL A 49 -1.19 -14.89 9.99
CA VAL A 49 0.12 -14.23 10.04
C VAL A 49 0.71 -14.17 11.45
N LEU A 50 -0.07 -13.74 12.46
CA LEU A 50 0.44 -13.62 13.83
C LEU A 50 0.72 -14.99 14.49
N PRO A 51 -0.18 -16.00 14.41
CA PRO A 51 0.15 -17.35 14.88
C PRO A 51 1.41 -17.91 14.22
N ARG A 52 1.56 -17.73 12.90
CA ARG A 52 2.73 -18.17 12.14
C ARG A 52 4.02 -17.52 12.62
N ALA A 53 4.02 -16.19 12.78
CA ALA A 53 5.17 -15.44 13.29
C ALA A 53 5.59 -15.87 14.71
N ARG A 54 4.69 -16.47 15.49
CA ARG A 54 4.95 -17.00 16.84
C ARG A 54 5.28 -18.50 16.88
N GLY A 55 5.28 -19.19 15.74
CA GLY A 55 5.38 -20.66 15.70
C GLY A 55 4.16 -21.38 16.29
N GLU A 56 3.02 -20.69 16.40
CA GLU A 56 1.79 -21.19 16.98
C GLU A 56 0.82 -21.69 15.90
N ARG A 57 -0.06 -22.63 16.28
CA ARG A 57 -1.17 -23.06 15.42
C ARG A 57 -2.33 -22.07 15.50
N ALA A 58 -2.86 -21.66 14.35
CA ALA A 58 -4.09 -20.87 14.29
C ALA A 58 -5.29 -21.71 14.79
N THR A 59 -5.84 -21.34 15.94
CA THR A 59 -7.05 -21.98 16.51
C THR A 59 -8.31 -21.30 16.00
N ARG A 60 -9.44 -22.03 15.96
CA ARG A 60 -10.75 -21.46 15.60
C ARG A 60 -11.11 -20.24 16.47
N ARG A 61 -10.79 -20.27 17.76
CA ARG A 61 -11.03 -19.16 18.69
C ARG A 61 -10.14 -17.95 18.39
N SER A 62 -8.87 -18.14 18.04
CA SER A 62 -8.00 -17.03 17.64
C SER A 62 -8.44 -16.38 16.34
N ILE A 63 -8.82 -17.18 15.34
CA ILE A 63 -9.34 -16.69 14.06
C ILE A 63 -10.64 -15.91 14.29
N ALA A 64 -11.59 -16.47 15.05
CA ALA A 64 -12.85 -15.80 15.35
C ALA A 64 -12.64 -14.45 16.05
N ARG A 65 -11.74 -14.38 17.05
CA ARG A 65 -11.40 -13.12 17.72
C ARG A 65 -10.82 -12.10 16.76
N LEU A 66 -9.91 -12.51 15.87
CA LEU A 66 -9.36 -11.61 14.86
C LEU A 66 -10.45 -11.13 13.92
N CYS A 67 -11.28 -12.00 13.37
CA CYS A 67 -12.36 -11.63 12.46
C CYS A 67 -13.33 -10.62 13.11
N VAL A 68 -13.69 -10.81 14.39
CA VAL A 68 -14.54 -9.85 15.12
C VAL A 68 -13.86 -8.49 15.23
N ALA A 69 -12.58 -8.43 15.63
CA ALA A 69 -11.84 -7.18 15.71
C ALA A 69 -11.68 -6.51 14.33
N TYR A 70 -11.44 -7.32 13.30
CA TYR A 70 -11.29 -6.89 11.91
C TYR A 70 -12.58 -6.22 11.40
N ILE A 71 -13.71 -6.90 11.57
CA ILE A 71 -15.03 -6.39 11.19
C ILE A 71 -15.39 -5.15 12.00
N ALA A 72 -15.07 -5.10 13.29
CA ALA A 72 -15.34 -3.93 14.12
C ALA A 72 -14.57 -2.69 13.63
N LEU A 73 -13.27 -2.82 13.34
CA LEU A 73 -12.46 -1.72 12.79
C LEU A 73 -12.95 -1.30 11.39
N ALA A 74 -13.26 -2.27 10.53
CA ALA A 74 -13.82 -1.99 9.21
C ALA A 74 -15.16 -1.25 9.31
N ALA A 75 -16.06 -1.68 10.20
CA ALA A 75 -17.35 -1.04 10.42
C ALA A 75 -17.22 0.38 10.98
N VAL A 76 -16.30 0.61 11.92
CA VAL A 76 -15.99 1.96 12.41
C VAL A 76 -15.52 2.85 11.28
N TYR A 77 -14.65 2.36 10.40
CA TYR A 77 -14.16 3.18 9.30
C TYR A 77 -15.24 3.42 8.23
N ALA A 78 -16.06 2.42 7.91
CA ALA A 78 -17.21 2.58 7.03
C ALA A 78 -18.24 3.59 7.59
N LEU A 79 -18.46 3.59 8.92
CA LEU A 79 -19.29 4.59 9.57
C LEU A 79 -18.69 6.00 9.44
N LEU A 80 -17.37 6.14 9.56
CA LEU A 80 -16.71 7.43 9.35
C LEU A 80 -16.90 7.95 7.92
N TRP A 81 -16.92 7.08 6.90
CA TRP A 81 -17.26 7.47 5.53
C TRP A 81 -18.68 8.04 5.41
N LEU A 82 -19.65 7.45 6.11
CA LEU A 82 -21.03 7.94 6.12
C LEU A 82 -21.19 9.27 6.87
N LEU A 83 -20.44 9.47 7.96
CA LEU A 83 -20.58 10.64 8.83
C LEU A 83 -19.72 11.83 8.41
N ALA A 84 -18.52 11.57 7.88
CA ALA A 84 -17.51 12.59 7.57
C ALA A 84 -16.60 12.11 6.40
N PRO A 85 -17.10 12.04 5.16
CA PRO A 85 -16.39 11.42 4.04
C PRO A 85 -15.05 12.11 3.70
N VAL A 86 -14.95 13.43 3.89
CA VAL A 86 -13.69 14.17 3.70
C VAL A 86 -12.64 13.74 4.73
N VAL A 87 -13.04 13.63 6.00
CA VAL A 87 -12.14 13.15 7.07
C VAL A 87 -11.74 11.71 6.81
N ALA A 88 -12.69 10.87 6.37
CA ALA A 88 -12.42 9.48 6.01
C ALA A 88 -11.41 9.36 4.86
N PHE A 89 -11.56 10.19 3.82
CA PHE A 89 -10.64 10.25 2.67
C PHE A 89 -9.24 10.73 3.08
N VAL A 90 -9.13 11.82 3.85
CA VAL A 90 -7.82 12.29 4.35
C VAL A 90 -7.17 11.23 5.25
N GLY A 91 -7.97 10.58 6.10
CA GLY A 91 -7.55 9.42 6.90
C GLY A 91 -7.07 8.26 6.03
N PHE A 92 -7.68 8.03 4.87
CA PHE A 92 -7.29 6.97 3.94
C PHE A 92 -5.92 7.26 3.33
N ILE A 93 -5.68 8.51 2.93
CA ILE A 93 -4.36 8.93 2.42
C ILE A 93 -3.30 8.77 3.51
N ALA A 94 -3.57 9.25 4.74
CA ALA A 94 -2.63 9.12 5.86
C ALA A 94 -2.34 7.65 6.22
N LEU A 95 -3.37 6.81 6.26
CA LEU A 95 -3.26 5.39 6.51
C LEU A 95 -2.48 4.67 5.40
N THR A 96 -2.70 5.03 4.14
CA THR A 96 -1.96 4.50 2.99
C THR A 96 -0.48 4.87 3.05
N ILE A 97 -0.16 6.14 3.36
CA ILE A 97 1.23 6.59 3.59
C ILE A 97 1.87 5.73 4.69
N PHE A 98 1.19 5.58 5.83
CA PHE A 98 1.73 4.79 6.93
C PHE A 98 1.95 3.32 6.55
N HIS A 99 0.92 2.67 6.01
CA HIS A 99 0.93 1.24 5.74
C HIS A 99 1.89 0.84 4.60
N TRP A 100 1.92 1.61 3.50
CA TRP A 100 2.85 1.35 2.40
C TRP A 100 4.29 1.66 2.81
N GLY A 101 4.51 2.76 3.54
CA GLY A 101 5.82 3.09 4.08
C GLY A 101 6.33 2.02 5.06
N GLN A 102 5.45 1.46 5.89
CA GLN A 102 5.77 0.34 6.79
C GLN A 102 6.21 -0.91 6.02
N GLY A 103 5.49 -1.26 4.95
CA GLY A 103 5.86 -2.38 4.08
C GLY A 103 7.23 -2.19 3.42
N ASP A 104 7.53 -0.98 2.96
CA ASP A 104 8.81 -0.66 2.33
C ASP A 104 9.97 -0.61 3.33
N VAL A 105 9.75 -0.16 4.56
CA VAL A 105 10.76 -0.24 5.64
C VAL A 105 11.13 -1.69 5.92
N TYR A 106 10.15 -2.60 6.02
CA TYR A 106 10.41 -4.03 6.14
C TYR A 106 11.26 -4.55 4.98
N ALA A 107 10.88 -4.22 3.74
CA ALA A 107 11.62 -4.67 2.56
C ALA A 107 13.07 -4.17 2.56
N LEU A 108 13.30 -2.91 2.97
CA LEU A 108 14.64 -2.34 3.08
C LEU A 108 15.47 -3.03 4.17
N VAL A 109 14.92 -3.18 5.37
CA VAL A 109 15.66 -3.70 6.53
C VAL A 109 15.89 -5.22 6.41
N ASP A 110 14.82 -5.99 6.25
CA ASP A 110 14.88 -7.46 6.39
C ASP A 110 15.13 -8.20 5.07
N LEU A 111 14.73 -7.62 3.92
CA LEU A 111 14.92 -8.29 2.62
C LEU A 111 16.14 -7.78 1.86
N LEU A 112 16.50 -6.51 2.01
CA LEU A 112 17.60 -5.87 1.28
C LEU A 112 18.83 -5.56 2.15
N GLY A 113 18.74 -5.73 3.47
CA GLY A 113 19.85 -5.50 4.39
C GLY A 113 20.30 -4.03 4.42
N ALA A 114 19.35 -3.10 4.57
CA ALA A 114 19.64 -1.67 4.67
C ALA A 114 20.39 -1.34 5.97
N ASP A 115 21.71 -1.36 5.91
CA ASP A 115 22.62 -1.09 7.03
C ASP A 115 22.54 0.35 7.53
N HIS A 116 22.05 1.29 6.71
CA HIS A 116 21.86 2.68 7.12
C HIS A 116 20.61 2.94 7.97
N LEU A 117 19.68 1.97 8.08
CA LEU A 117 18.42 2.10 8.81
C LEU A 117 18.47 1.40 10.18
N GLU A 118 19.38 1.84 11.05
CA GLU A 118 19.61 1.21 12.36
C GLU A 118 18.63 1.66 13.45
N THR A 119 18.17 2.91 13.37
CA THR A 119 17.37 3.54 14.43
C THR A 119 15.91 3.71 14.05
N ARG A 120 15.04 3.81 15.07
CA ARG A 120 13.61 4.13 14.89
C ARG A 120 13.37 5.41 14.10
N ALA A 121 14.18 6.44 14.34
CA ALA A 121 14.02 7.73 13.66
C ALA A 121 14.33 7.61 12.16
N GLN A 122 15.40 6.91 11.78
CA GLN A 122 15.73 6.65 10.38
C GLN A 122 14.64 5.83 9.68
N ARG A 123 14.15 4.78 10.34
CA ARG A 123 13.05 3.95 9.82
C ARG A 123 11.75 4.74 9.69
N ALA A 124 11.42 5.60 10.65
CA ALA A 124 10.23 6.45 10.58
C ALA A 124 10.32 7.46 9.43
N LEU A 125 11.50 8.06 9.23
CA LEU A 125 11.75 8.96 8.11
C LEU A 125 11.65 8.23 6.76
N ALA A 126 12.24 7.02 6.65
CA ALA A 126 12.10 6.17 5.48
C ALA A 126 10.64 5.77 5.21
N LEU A 127 9.87 5.43 6.25
CA LEU A 127 8.42 5.18 6.14
C LEU A 127 7.69 6.39 5.54
N CYS A 128 7.94 7.60 6.07
CA CYS A 128 7.31 8.81 5.57
C CYS A 128 7.68 9.08 4.10
N VAL A 129 8.92 8.86 3.69
CA VAL A 129 9.35 9.00 2.29
C VAL A 129 8.68 7.95 1.41
N ARG A 130 8.85 6.67 1.75
CA ARG A 130 8.39 5.55 0.92
C ARG A 130 6.88 5.49 0.78
N GLY A 131 6.16 5.75 1.86
CA GLY A 131 4.70 5.85 1.83
C GLY A 131 4.20 7.16 1.25
N GLY A 132 4.94 8.26 1.44
CA GLY A 132 4.57 9.59 0.96
C GLY A 132 4.66 9.73 -0.56
N ILE A 133 5.70 9.15 -1.19
CA ILE A 133 5.91 9.22 -2.64
C ILE A 133 4.64 8.87 -3.45
N PRO A 134 4.02 7.69 -3.29
CA PRO A 134 2.87 7.30 -4.12
C PRO A 134 1.61 8.15 -3.90
N MET A 135 1.51 8.88 -2.78
CA MET A 135 0.33 9.70 -2.46
C MET A 135 0.56 11.18 -2.75
N LEU A 136 1.74 11.71 -2.42
CA LEU A 136 2.03 13.15 -2.44
C LEU A 136 2.67 13.59 -3.76
N VAL A 137 3.47 12.73 -4.43
CA VAL A 137 4.05 13.09 -5.74
C VAL A 137 2.96 13.22 -6.80
N PRO A 138 1.97 12.30 -6.91
CA PRO A 138 0.88 12.47 -7.86
C PRO A 138 0.00 13.68 -7.57
N LEU A 139 -0.22 14.01 -6.29
CA LEU A 139 -0.94 15.23 -5.89
C LEU A 139 -0.24 16.49 -6.40
N ALA A 140 1.09 16.50 -6.38
CA ALA A 140 1.89 17.61 -6.89
C ALA A 140 1.98 17.62 -8.42
N ALA A 141 2.17 16.47 -9.07
CA ALA A 141 2.39 16.37 -10.52
C ALA A 141 1.09 16.40 -11.35
N PHE A 142 0.03 15.79 -10.84
CA PHE A 142 -1.26 15.59 -11.51
C PHE A 142 -2.44 16.04 -10.62
N PRO A 143 -2.48 17.31 -10.16
CA PRO A 143 -3.48 17.77 -9.19
C PRO A 143 -4.92 17.61 -9.70
N GLU A 144 -5.15 17.81 -10.99
CA GLU A 144 -6.48 17.70 -11.60
C GLU A 144 -7.00 16.26 -11.60
N GLN A 145 -6.16 15.28 -11.97
CA GLN A 145 -6.54 13.87 -11.92
C GLN A 145 -6.71 13.38 -10.48
N TYR A 146 -5.86 13.86 -9.56
CA TYR A 146 -6.02 13.54 -8.14
C TYR A 146 -7.34 14.10 -7.59
N ALA A 147 -7.65 15.37 -7.88
CA ALA A 147 -8.89 16.02 -7.49
C ALA A 147 -10.11 15.29 -8.08
N PHE A 148 -10.04 14.89 -9.35
CA PHE A 148 -11.09 14.10 -10.00
C PHE A 148 -11.38 12.80 -9.25
N VAL A 149 -10.35 12.02 -8.91
CA VAL A 149 -10.52 10.77 -8.15
C VAL A 149 -11.02 11.04 -6.74
N ALA A 150 -10.48 12.05 -6.06
CA ALA A 150 -10.89 12.41 -4.71
C ALA A 150 -12.36 12.84 -4.64
N SER A 151 -12.81 13.68 -5.59
CA SER A 151 -14.19 14.09 -5.73
C SER A 151 -15.11 12.93 -6.08
N ALA A 152 -14.69 12.01 -6.95
CA ALA A 152 -15.46 10.81 -7.26
C ALA A 152 -15.65 9.92 -6.02
N VAL A 153 -14.60 9.72 -5.23
CA VAL A 153 -14.65 8.89 -4.01
C VAL A 153 -15.52 9.53 -2.92
N VAL A 154 -15.28 10.81 -2.60
CA VAL A 154 -16.05 11.54 -1.56
C VAL A 154 -17.50 11.75 -2.00
N GLY A 155 -17.71 12.03 -3.29
CA GLY A 155 -19.02 12.27 -3.88
C GLY A 155 -19.97 11.07 -3.81
N LEU A 156 -19.46 9.84 -3.67
CA LEU A 156 -20.29 8.65 -3.39
C LEU A 156 -21.11 8.77 -2.10
N PHE A 157 -20.63 9.58 -1.15
CA PHE A 157 -21.24 9.80 0.15
C PHE A 157 -21.92 11.16 0.24
N ASP A 158 -21.20 12.21 -0.17
CA ASP A 158 -21.71 13.58 -0.20
C ASP A 158 -21.03 14.39 -1.33
N PRO A 159 -21.77 14.67 -2.43
CA PRO A 159 -21.24 15.47 -3.54
C PRO A 159 -20.78 16.87 -3.15
N ALA A 160 -21.42 17.51 -2.16
CA ALA A 160 -21.07 18.86 -1.73
C ALA A 160 -19.80 18.88 -0.86
N ALA A 161 -19.53 17.79 -0.13
CA ALA A 161 -18.37 17.69 0.74
C ALA A 161 -17.02 17.70 -0.02
N ALA A 162 -17.00 17.28 -1.28
CA ALA A 162 -15.78 17.24 -2.10
C ALA A 162 -15.11 18.63 -2.24
N ALA A 163 -15.89 19.72 -2.21
CA ALA A 163 -15.37 21.09 -2.27
C ALA A 163 -14.42 21.42 -1.10
N ALA A 164 -14.55 20.74 0.05
CA ALA A 164 -13.65 20.93 1.19
C ALA A 164 -12.19 20.50 0.90
N LEU A 165 -11.95 19.71 -0.17
CA LEU A 165 -10.61 19.29 -0.58
C LEU A 165 -9.91 20.30 -1.52
N GLU A 166 -10.64 21.25 -2.10
CA GLU A 166 -10.10 22.23 -3.06
C GLU A 166 -8.81 22.94 -2.60
N PRO A 167 -8.67 23.35 -1.32
CA PRO A 167 -7.45 24.01 -0.85
C PRO A 167 -6.18 23.18 -1.05
N ALA A 168 -6.28 21.84 -1.00
CA ALA A 168 -5.15 20.92 -1.16
C ALA A 168 -4.57 20.91 -2.59
N PHE A 169 -5.37 21.34 -3.58
CA PHE A 169 -4.99 21.34 -5.00
C PHE A 169 -4.47 22.70 -5.49
N THR A 170 -4.46 23.71 -4.63
CA THR A 170 -3.98 25.05 -4.99
C THR A 170 -2.50 25.06 -5.37
N PRO A 171 -2.03 26.00 -6.23
CA PRO A 171 -0.61 26.11 -6.57
C PRO A 171 0.30 26.33 -5.35
N THR A 172 -0.22 26.97 -4.30
CA THR A 172 0.52 27.16 -3.04
C THR A 172 0.65 25.86 -2.26
N ALA A 173 -0.44 25.10 -2.09
CA ALA A 173 -0.37 23.78 -1.45
C ALA A 173 0.59 22.85 -2.20
N ARG A 174 0.51 22.82 -3.54
CA ARG A 174 1.41 22.03 -4.39
C ARG A 174 2.88 22.36 -4.16
N ARG A 175 3.24 23.65 -4.10
CA ARG A 175 4.62 24.08 -3.82
C ARG A 175 5.11 23.56 -2.46
N TRP A 176 4.29 23.66 -1.42
CA TRP A 176 4.63 23.13 -0.10
C TRP A 176 4.78 21.61 -0.07
N ILE A 177 3.93 20.89 -0.81
CA ILE A 177 4.05 19.43 -0.96
C ILE A 177 5.37 19.07 -1.65
N ILE A 178 5.74 19.75 -2.75
CA ILE A 178 6.99 19.51 -3.47
C ILE A 178 8.19 19.74 -2.55
N VAL A 179 8.21 20.88 -1.84
CA VAL A 179 9.29 21.22 -0.90
C VAL A 179 9.35 20.21 0.25
N GLY A 180 8.20 19.83 0.82
CA GLY A 180 8.12 18.87 1.92
C GLY A 180 8.60 17.47 1.53
N VAL A 181 8.11 16.93 0.40
CA VAL A 181 8.55 15.63 -0.12
C VAL A 181 10.04 15.67 -0.47
N GLY A 182 10.51 16.73 -1.13
CA GLY A 182 11.93 16.91 -1.46
C GLY A 182 12.81 16.94 -0.21
N ALA A 183 12.40 17.67 0.82
CA ALA A 183 13.11 17.73 2.09
C ALA A 183 13.15 16.37 2.81
N LEU A 184 12.05 15.62 2.81
CA LEU A 184 12.00 14.27 3.40
C LEU A 184 12.94 13.30 2.65
N VAL A 185 12.91 13.31 1.31
CA VAL A 185 13.78 12.46 0.48
C VAL A 185 15.25 12.78 0.71
N VAL A 186 15.62 14.06 0.63
CA VAL A 186 17.00 14.52 0.85
C VAL A 186 17.45 14.22 2.28
N GLY A 187 16.59 14.46 3.28
CA GLY A 187 16.89 14.16 4.68
C GLY A 187 17.09 12.67 4.93
N SER A 188 16.24 11.82 4.35
CA SER A 188 16.32 10.36 4.52
C SER A 188 17.58 9.78 3.87
N LEU A 189 17.79 10.06 2.59
CA LEU A 189 18.94 9.54 1.84
C LEU A 189 20.24 10.18 2.32
N GLY A 190 20.24 11.48 2.63
CA GLY A 190 21.41 12.19 3.16
C GLY A 190 21.83 11.67 4.53
N TRP A 191 20.89 11.43 5.45
CA TRP A 191 21.22 10.79 6.73
C TRP A 191 21.75 9.38 6.52
N GLY A 192 21.14 8.59 5.63
CA GLY A 192 21.64 7.26 5.29
C GLY A 192 23.08 7.28 4.75
N LEU A 193 23.38 8.22 3.86
CA LEU A 193 24.70 8.39 3.23
C LEU A 193 25.76 8.80 4.26
N LEU A 194 25.44 9.75 5.14
CA LEU A 194 26.33 10.19 6.21
C LEU A 194 26.63 9.07 7.20
N ARG A 195 25.70 8.12 7.38
CA ARG A 195 25.84 7.02 8.34
C ARG A 195 26.66 5.86 7.78
N ALA A 196 26.35 5.39 6.57
CA ALA A 196 26.88 4.14 6.03
C ALA A 196 27.70 4.32 4.73
N GLY A 197 27.86 5.55 4.25
CA GLY A 197 28.45 5.82 2.94
C GLY A 197 27.59 5.30 1.77
N PRO A 198 28.11 5.33 0.54
CA PRO A 198 27.40 4.84 -0.65
C PRO A 198 27.46 3.31 -0.74
N SER A 199 26.99 2.63 0.30
CA SER A 199 26.92 1.16 0.34
C SER A 199 25.97 0.63 -0.75
N ARG A 200 26.08 -0.66 -1.08
CA ARG A 200 25.15 -1.30 -2.04
C ARG A 200 23.69 -1.14 -1.61
N SER A 201 23.40 -1.32 -0.32
CA SER A 201 22.03 -1.21 0.20
C SER A 201 21.52 0.24 0.18
N TRP A 202 22.38 1.22 0.44
CA TRP A 202 22.04 2.64 0.26
C TRP A 202 21.78 3.00 -1.21
N LEU A 203 22.64 2.54 -2.14
CA LEU A 203 22.46 2.79 -3.58
C LEU A 203 21.16 2.17 -4.11
N LEU A 204 20.78 0.99 -3.63
CA LEU A 204 19.49 0.38 -3.95
C LEU A 204 18.32 1.20 -3.41
N ASP A 205 18.38 1.65 -2.16
CA ASP A 205 17.33 2.49 -1.57
C ASP A 205 17.19 3.83 -2.31
N ALA A 206 18.30 4.49 -2.61
CA ALA A 206 18.33 5.73 -3.38
C ALA A 206 17.80 5.53 -4.79
N GLY A 207 18.21 4.45 -5.47
CA GLY A 207 17.75 4.11 -6.82
C GLY A 207 16.25 3.83 -6.87
N GLU A 208 15.72 3.04 -5.93
CA GLU A 208 14.27 2.82 -5.82
C GLU A 208 13.52 4.11 -5.49
N THR A 209 14.03 4.92 -4.56
CA THR A 209 13.40 6.18 -4.16
C THR A 209 13.31 7.17 -5.32
N VAL A 210 14.42 7.39 -6.03
CA VAL A 210 14.45 8.28 -7.21
C VAL A 210 13.59 7.71 -8.34
N GLY A 211 13.66 6.39 -8.57
CA GLY A 211 12.84 5.71 -9.57
C GLY A 211 11.33 5.86 -9.31
N LEU A 212 10.91 5.71 -8.05
CA LEU A 212 9.51 5.89 -7.65
C LEU A 212 9.07 7.35 -7.73
N VAL A 213 9.91 8.32 -7.32
CA VAL A 213 9.60 9.75 -7.48
C VAL A 213 9.41 10.08 -8.96
N ALA A 214 10.32 9.65 -9.83
CA ALA A 214 10.20 9.87 -11.27
C ALA A 214 8.94 9.19 -11.85
N PHE A 215 8.66 7.97 -11.42
CA PHE A 215 7.49 7.21 -11.88
C PHE A 215 6.19 7.91 -11.54
N PHE A 216 5.99 8.31 -10.28
CA PHE A 216 4.77 8.99 -9.85
C PHE A 216 4.67 10.45 -10.33
N ALA A 217 5.78 11.04 -10.79
CA ALA A 217 5.79 12.37 -11.39
C ALA A 217 5.43 12.37 -12.89
N VAL A 218 5.53 11.23 -13.58
CA VAL A 218 5.36 11.13 -15.04
C VAL A 218 4.18 10.23 -15.43
N VAL A 219 3.90 9.17 -14.67
CA VAL A 219 2.86 8.20 -15.00
C VAL A 219 1.51 8.65 -14.41
N PRO A 220 0.41 8.63 -15.19
CA PRO A 220 -0.91 9.00 -14.68
C PRO A 220 -1.26 8.29 -13.36
N PRO A 221 -1.81 8.99 -12.35
CA PRO A 221 -1.85 8.49 -10.97
C PRO A 221 -2.59 7.17 -10.81
N VAL A 222 -3.71 6.97 -11.51
CA VAL A 222 -4.50 5.73 -11.39
C VAL A 222 -3.73 4.52 -11.91
N LEU A 223 -3.04 4.69 -13.05
CA LEU A 223 -2.16 3.65 -13.59
C LEU A 223 -0.98 3.40 -12.65
N ALA A 224 -0.32 4.46 -12.20
CA ALA A 224 0.85 4.39 -11.33
C ALA A 224 0.54 3.68 -10.01
N VAL A 225 -0.57 4.06 -9.35
CA VAL A 225 -1.06 3.45 -8.12
C VAL A 225 -1.44 1.99 -8.35
N GLY A 226 -2.13 1.67 -9.46
CA GLY A 226 -2.50 0.28 -9.77
C GLY A 226 -1.28 -0.63 -9.96
N LEU A 227 -0.27 -0.18 -10.71
CA LEU A 227 0.98 -0.92 -10.93
C LEU A 227 1.80 -1.03 -9.64
N TYR A 228 1.94 0.07 -8.89
CA TYR A 228 2.66 0.08 -7.62
C TYR A 228 1.99 -0.85 -6.60
N PHE A 229 0.68 -0.73 -6.43
CA PHE A 229 -0.06 -1.56 -5.49
C PHE A 229 0.11 -3.05 -5.81
N ALA A 230 -0.16 -3.46 -7.04
CA ALA A 230 -0.11 -4.86 -7.43
C ALA A 230 1.33 -5.43 -7.49
N CYS A 231 2.26 -4.73 -8.14
CA CYS A 231 3.58 -5.29 -8.50
C CYS A 231 4.70 -4.87 -7.55
N TRP A 232 4.47 -3.89 -6.68
CA TRP A 232 5.46 -3.42 -5.70
C TRP A 232 5.04 -3.79 -4.28
N HIS A 233 3.97 -3.15 -3.78
CA HIS A 233 3.51 -3.31 -2.40
C HIS A 233 3.01 -4.73 -2.13
N SER A 234 2.05 -5.21 -2.91
CA SER A 234 1.44 -6.53 -2.69
C SER A 234 2.47 -7.65 -2.82
N ILE A 235 3.40 -7.61 -3.79
CA ILE A 235 4.43 -8.66 -3.92
C ILE A 235 5.37 -8.68 -2.70
N ARG A 236 5.83 -7.52 -2.23
CA ARG A 236 6.68 -7.43 -1.03
C ARG A 236 5.96 -7.94 0.20
N HIS A 237 4.68 -7.58 0.35
CA HIS A 237 3.87 -8.04 1.47
C HIS A 237 3.58 -9.55 1.40
N VAL A 238 3.22 -10.09 0.24
CA VAL A 238 3.04 -11.54 0.04
C VAL A 238 4.31 -12.29 0.40
N LEU A 239 5.48 -11.81 -0.06
CA LEU A 239 6.77 -12.41 0.30
C LEU A 239 6.99 -12.40 1.82
N ARG A 240 6.73 -11.27 2.50
CA ARG A 240 6.79 -11.19 3.97
C ARG A 240 5.90 -12.24 4.64
N THR A 241 4.67 -12.42 4.18
CA THR A 241 3.74 -13.40 4.75
C THR A 241 4.11 -14.85 4.46
N LEU A 242 4.76 -15.12 3.33
CA LEU A 242 5.32 -16.43 2.99
C LEU A 242 6.52 -16.77 3.88
N LEU A 243 7.36 -15.78 4.20
CA LEU A 243 8.56 -15.97 5.02
C LEU A 243 8.26 -16.23 6.50
N VAL A 244 7.08 -15.87 7.01
CA VAL A 244 6.65 -16.26 8.36
C VAL A 244 5.97 -17.63 8.41
N ASP A 245 5.66 -18.25 7.27
CA ASP A 245 5.08 -19.59 7.19
C ASP A 245 6.18 -20.61 6.88
N ASP A 246 6.64 -21.35 7.90
CA ASP A 246 7.74 -22.31 7.77
C ASP A 246 7.61 -23.26 6.57
N VAL A 247 6.38 -23.71 6.26
CA VAL A 247 6.11 -24.60 5.14
C VAL A 247 6.31 -23.91 3.80
N ALA A 248 5.92 -22.64 3.71
CA ALA A 248 6.09 -21.85 2.50
C ALA A 248 7.53 -21.35 2.35
N ALA A 249 8.18 -20.95 3.45
CA ALA A 249 9.60 -20.59 3.48
C ALA A 249 10.48 -21.76 3.00
N ALA A 250 10.28 -22.97 3.57
CA ALA A 250 10.99 -24.18 3.14
C ALA A 250 10.67 -24.58 1.68
N ALA A 251 9.53 -24.16 1.13
CA ALA A 251 9.24 -24.32 -0.29
C ALA A 251 10.04 -23.34 -1.15
N LEU A 252 10.16 -22.07 -0.75
CA LEU A 252 10.92 -21.06 -1.49
C LEU A 252 12.43 -21.36 -1.56
N GLU A 253 12.98 -22.11 -0.60
CA GLU A 253 14.37 -22.57 -0.64
C GLU A 253 14.64 -23.61 -1.74
N ARG A 254 13.60 -24.29 -2.25
CA ARG A 254 13.73 -25.23 -3.36
C ARG A 254 13.65 -24.52 -4.70
N HIS A 255 14.50 -24.91 -5.65
CA HIS A 255 14.60 -24.28 -6.97
C HIS A 255 13.26 -24.21 -7.75
N ASP A 256 12.36 -25.17 -7.53
CA ASP A 256 11.05 -25.29 -8.18
C ASP A 256 9.87 -25.08 -7.22
N GLY A 257 10.10 -24.54 -6.02
CA GLY A 257 9.08 -24.47 -4.98
C GLY A 257 8.18 -23.23 -5.00
N LEU A 258 8.46 -22.25 -5.87
CA LEU A 258 7.63 -21.04 -6.01
C LEU A 258 6.15 -21.34 -6.33
N PRO A 259 5.80 -22.26 -7.25
CA PRO A 259 4.40 -22.62 -7.50
C PRO A 259 3.72 -23.23 -6.26
N ALA A 260 4.44 -24.03 -5.47
CA ALA A 260 3.90 -24.64 -4.26
C ALA A 260 3.63 -23.58 -3.17
N ALA A 261 4.58 -22.67 -2.94
CA ALA A 261 4.41 -21.55 -2.01
C ALA A 261 3.25 -20.64 -2.43
N THR A 262 3.17 -20.30 -3.72
CA THR A 262 2.10 -19.44 -4.27
C THR A 262 0.73 -20.10 -4.17
N ARG A 263 0.62 -21.41 -4.48
CA ARG A 263 -0.63 -22.17 -4.36
C ARG A 263 -1.11 -22.22 -2.90
N ARG A 264 -0.20 -22.39 -1.96
CA ARG A 264 -0.51 -22.38 -0.53
C ARG A 264 -1.02 -21.02 -0.10
N PHE A 265 -0.33 -19.94 -0.46
CA PHE A 265 -0.78 -18.58 -0.21
C PHE A 265 -2.18 -18.33 -0.78
N ALA A 266 -2.42 -18.68 -2.04
CA ALA A 266 -3.73 -18.50 -2.67
C ALA A 266 -4.84 -19.27 -1.95
N ARG A 267 -4.56 -20.51 -1.50
CA ARG A 267 -5.51 -21.30 -0.71
C ARG A 267 -5.85 -20.65 0.62
N ASP A 268 -4.84 -20.13 1.31
CA ASP A 268 -5.00 -19.49 2.62
C ASP A 268 -5.70 -18.12 2.49
N ALA A 269 -5.41 -17.38 1.42
CA ALA A 269 -6.00 -16.08 1.13
C ALA A 269 -7.47 -16.18 0.66
N ALA A 270 -7.87 -17.28 0.02
CA ALA A 270 -9.17 -17.41 -0.64
C ALA A 270 -10.38 -17.10 0.26
N PRO A 271 -10.49 -17.58 1.51
CA PRO A 271 -11.67 -17.33 2.35
C PRO A 271 -11.86 -15.84 2.68
N MET A 272 -10.78 -15.16 3.06
CA MET A 272 -10.86 -13.73 3.39
C MET A 272 -10.95 -12.86 2.14
N THR A 273 -10.40 -13.31 0.99
CA THR A 273 -10.63 -12.66 -0.30
C THR A 273 -12.11 -12.70 -0.67
N ALA A 274 -12.78 -13.85 -0.50
CA ALA A 274 -14.22 -13.95 -0.69
C ALA A 274 -15.00 -13.02 0.26
N GLY A 275 -14.59 -12.94 1.53
CA GLY A 275 -15.15 -11.99 2.50
C GLY A 275 -14.97 -10.53 2.06
N ALA A 276 -13.80 -10.16 1.55
CA ALA A 276 -13.52 -8.83 1.01
C ALA A 276 -14.39 -8.51 -0.21
N LEU A 277 -14.65 -9.47 -1.09
CA LEU A 277 -15.57 -9.30 -2.23
C LEU A 277 -17.03 -9.09 -1.76
N VAL A 278 -17.44 -9.77 -0.68
CA VAL A 278 -18.75 -9.53 -0.05
C VAL A 278 -18.82 -8.11 0.51
N VAL A 279 -17.75 -7.62 1.17
CA VAL A 279 -17.68 -6.22 1.64
C VAL A 279 -17.73 -5.25 0.47
N LEU A 280 -17.00 -5.51 -0.62
CA LEU A 280 -17.03 -4.68 -1.82
C LEU A 280 -18.44 -4.58 -2.42
N GLY A 281 -19.12 -5.72 -2.59
CA GLY A 281 -20.52 -5.76 -3.06
C GLY A 281 -21.47 -5.08 -2.09
N GLY A 282 -21.30 -5.28 -0.78
CA GLY A 282 -22.09 -4.61 0.24
C GLY A 282 -21.92 -3.09 0.19
N LEU A 283 -20.70 -2.59 0.03
CA LEU A 283 -20.43 -1.15 -0.14
C LEU A 283 -21.08 -0.62 -1.41
N ALA A 284 -20.93 -1.31 -2.54
CA ALA A 284 -21.55 -0.91 -3.82
C ALA A 284 -23.07 -0.74 -3.72
N LEU A 285 -23.73 -1.50 -2.83
CA LEU A 285 -25.17 -1.46 -2.60
C LEU A 285 -25.61 -0.46 -1.51
N THR A 286 -24.68 0.00 -0.65
CA THR A 286 -25.01 0.80 0.55
C THR A 286 -24.46 2.22 0.53
N VAL A 287 -23.55 2.54 -0.40
CA VAL A 287 -23.14 3.94 -0.61
C VAL A 287 -24.35 4.81 -0.98
N PRO A 288 -24.44 6.06 -0.45
CA PRO A 288 -25.59 6.93 -0.70
C PRO A 288 -25.86 7.23 -2.17
N GLN A 289 -24.82 7.44 -2.98
CA GLN A 289 -24.96 7.64 -4.42
C GLN A 289 -24.76 6.30 -5.14
N THR A 290 -25.79 5.85 -5.88
CA THR A 290 -25.72 4.58 -6.62
C THR A 290 -24.63 4.63 -7.69
N PRO A 291 -23.62 3.74 -7.64
CA PRO A 291 -22.56 3.70 -8.65
C PRO A 291 -23.13 3.31 -10.02
N ALA A 292 -22.88 4.14 -11.04
CA ALA A 292 -23.38 3.89 -12.40
C ALA A 292 -22.29 3.93 -13.47
N THR A 293 -21.12 4.49 -13.15
CA THR A 293 -20.01 4.66 -14.09
C THR A 293 -18.77 3.87 -13.66
N PRO A 294 -17.81 3.61 -14.58
CA PRO A 294 -16.53 3.00 -14.21
C PRO A 294 -15.77 3.80 -13.14
N THR A 295 -15.92 5.12 -13.12
CA THR A 295 -15.32 6.00 -12.10
C THR A 295 -15.96 5.78 -10.73
N ASP A 296 -17.28 5.62 -10.67
CA ASP A 296 -17.97 5.33 -9.40
C ASP A 296 -17.56 3.96 -8.86
N LEU A 297 -17.45 2.96 -9.73
CA LEU A 297 -16.98 1.62 -9.36
C LEU A 297 -15.54 1.64 -8.84
N LEU A 298 -14.66 2.43 -9.47
CA LEU A 298 -13.32 2.70 -8.94
C LEU A 298 -13.41 3.34 -7.55
N GLY A 299 -14.27 4.34 -7.38
CA GLY A 299 -14.48 5.00 -6.10
C GLY A 299 -14.90 4.04 -5.00
N VAL A 300 -15.89 3.17 -5.27
CA VAL A 300 -16.33 2.12 -4.34
C VAL A 300 -15.19 1.15 -4.02
N TYR A 301 -14.38 0.78 -5.01
CA TYR A 301 -13.23 -0.07 -4.77
C TYR A 301 -12.18 0.60 -3.87
N LEU A 302 -11.90 1.88 -4.07
CA LEU A 302 -10.98 2.65 -3.21
C LEU A 302 -11.51 2.79 -1.78
N VAL A 303 -12.82 2.98 -1.61
CA VAL A 303 -13.47 2.97 -0.27
C VAL A 303 -13.35 1.60 0.38
N CYS A 304 -13.58 0.52 -0.38
CA CYS A 304 -13.40 -0.84 0.11
C CYS A 304 -11.95 -1.09 0.55
N LEU A 305 -10.97 -0.67 -0.26
CA LEU A 305 -9.56 -0.72 0.11
C LEU A 305 -9.31 0.07 1.40
N ALA A 306 -9.82 1.30 1.53
CA ALA A 306 -9.67 2.10 2.76
C ALA A 306 -10.20 1.35 3.99
N VAL A 307 -11.45 0.88 3.92
CA VAL A 307 -12.15 0.17 5.00
C VAL A 307 -11.40 -1.09 5.44
N LEU A 308 -10.85 -1.86 4.49
CA LEU A 308 -10.08 -3.08 4.78
C LEU A 308 -8.63 -2.79 5.19
N THR A 309 -8.05 -1.68 4.75
CA THR A 309 -6.67 -1.31 5.07
C THR A 309 -6.51 -1.01 6.56
N LEU A 310 -7.50 -0.42 7.23
CA LEU A 310 -7.39 -0.08 8.66
C LEU A 310 -7.14 -1.32 9.55
N PRO A 311 -8.01 -2.35 9.55
CA PRO A 311 -7.74 -3.57 10.29
C PRO A 311 -6.49 -4.31 9.79
N HIS A 312 -6.24 -4.32 8.48
CA HIS A 312 -5.03 -4.93 7.92
C HIS A 312 -3.75 -4.28 8.47
N ALA A 313 -3.64 -2.95 8.41
CA ALA A 313 -2.51 -2.19 8.93
C ALA A 313 -2.31 -2.41 10.44
N ALA A 314 -3.39 -2.63 11.20
CA ALA A 314 -3.29 -3.01 12.61
C ALA A 314 -2.64 -4.39 12.79
N VAL A 315 -3.01 -5.39 11.98
CA VAL A 315 -2.36 -6.72 11.98
C VAL A 315 -0.90 -6.62 11.58
N VAL A 316 -0.57 -5.88 10.51
CA VAL A 316 0.83 -5.70 10.10
C VAL A 316 1.62 -4.94 11.16
N SER A 317 1.03 -3.96 11.85
CA SER A 317 1.68 -3.27 12.98
C SER A 317 1.96 -4.19 14.17
N LEU A 318 1.09 -5.18 14.42
CA LEU A 318 1.37 -6.24 15.40
C LEU A 318 2.50 -7.15 14.91
N LEU A 319 2.50 -7.53 13.63
CA LEU A 319 3.55 -8.34 13.03
C LEU A 319 4.91 -7.63 13.13
N ASP A 320 4.98 -6.33 12.84
CA ASP A 320 6.18 -5.51 13.02
C ASP A 320 6.74 -5.58 14.45
N ARG A 321 5.86 -5.62 15.46
CA ARG A 321 6.27 -5.76 16.85
C ARG A 321 6.82 -7.15 17.14
N GLU A 322 6.16 -8.20 16.66
CA GLU A 322 6.63 -9.59 16.82
C GLU A 322 8.00 -9.80 16.13
N GLN A 323 8.20 -9.20 14.96
CA GLN A 323 9.45 -9.26 14.21
C GLN A 323 10.51 -8.26 14.68
N GLY A 324 10.19 -7.41 15.67
CA GLY A 324 11.09 -6.37 16.18
C GLY A 324 11.58 -5.38 15.11
N LEU A 325 10.78 -5.13 14.06
CA LEU A 325 11.13 -4.26 12.92
C LEU A 325 11.45 -2.82 13.35
N TRP A 326 11.05 -2.41 14.55
CA TRP A 326 11.33 -1.07 15.09
C TRP A 326 12.35 -1.10 16.25
N ALA A 327 12.93 -2.24 16.62
CA ALA A 327 14.04 -2.33 17.59
C ALA A 327 15.36 -1.90 16.93
N ARG A 328 16.35 -1.41 17.71
CA ARG A 328 17.66 -1.10 17.09
C ARG A 328 18.31 -2.39 16.63
N ARG A 329 19.03 -2.33 15.51
CA ARG A 329 19.70 -3.52 14.95
C ARG A 329 20.77 -4.10 15.91
N SER A 330 21.33 -3.28 16.80
CA SER A 330 22.25 -3.70 17.88
C SER A 330 21.59 -4.45 19.03
N ASP A 331 20.26 -4.46 19.10
CA ASP A 331 19.50 -5.12 20.18
C ASP A 331 19.23 -6.61 19.85
N TYR A 332 19.71 -7.09 18.68
CA TYR A 332 19.70 -8.51 18.31
C TYR A 332 21.08 -9.14 18.59
N PRO A 333 21.13 -10.31 19.24
CA PRO A 333 22.36 -11.06 19.43
C PRO A 333 22.92 -11.60 18.10
#